data_AF-A0A7W8EDK0-F1
#
_entry.id   AF-A0A7W8EDK0-F1
#
_cell.length_a   1.000
_cell.length_b   1.000
_cell.length_c   1.000
_cell.angle_alpha   90.00
_cell.angle_beta   90.00
_cell.angle_gamma   90.00
#
_symmetry.space_group_name_H-M   'P 1'
#
loop_
_entity.id
_entity.type
_entity.pdbx_description
1 polymer ?
#
loop_
_entity_poly.entity_id
_entity_poly.type
_entity_poly.pdbx_seq_one_letter_code
_entity_poly.pdbx_strand_id
1 'polypeptide(L)'
;MAAVHTLLTGLAREHATGSLNVPPAGKAYLREGRIAHLECPRTPSVERLLTAHGRAGGYSRAELEFCVAGAVLDAAYFLLPAELPAARPKFRPGECPRPDTRLEFELAWLVGECARRRAQLAQIWSSAELDDVPVTPAARLPGHRATVSALEWEILLSSDRVATPAELADRLGQPAYSVLLAVRRLAAAGLLVAPLMPRRRGRALDRAVPPALPQSDPNVLAAVKRALEELE
;
A
#
# COMPACT_ATOMS: atom_id res chain seq x y z
N MET A 1 1.92 17.14 -17.78
CA MET A 1 2.71 15.89 -17.72
C MET A 1 1.75 14.71 -17.79
N ALA A 2 2.00 13.75 -18.67
CA ALA A 2 1.19 12.54 -18.74
C ALA A 2 1.62 11.60 -17.60
N ALA A 3 0.64 11.00 -16.92
CA ALA A 3 0.87 10.02 -15.86
C ALA A 3 0.76 8.60 -16.41
N VAL A 4 1.31 7.61 -15.69
CA VAL A 4 1.20 6.18 -16.05
C VAL A 4 -0.26 5.77 -16.27
N HIS A 5 -1.18 6.29 -15.45
CA HIS A 5 -2.62 6.11 -15.61
C HIS A 5 -3.14 6.41 -17.04
N THR A 6 -2.65 7.48 -17.69
CA THR A 6 -3.10 7.85 -19.04
C THR A 6 -2.71 6.80 -20.08
N LEU A 7 -1.51 6.24 -19.99
CA LEU A 7 -1.06 5.17 -20.89
C LEU A 7 -1.85 3.90 -20.67
N LEU A 8 -2.04 3.51 -19.41
CA LEU A 8 -2.85 2.33 -19.08
C LEU A 8 -4.29 2.49 -19.53
N THR A 9 -4.85 3.70 -19.48
CA THR A 9 -6.20 3.98 -20.01
C THR A 9 -6.27 3.76 -21.52
N GLY A 10 -5.23 4.16 -22.27
CA GLY A 10 -5.14 3.89 -23.71
C GLY A 10 -5.08 2.39 -24.00
N LEU A 11 -4.17 1.68 -23.35
CA LEU A 11 -4.01 0.22 -23.51
C LEU A 11 -5.28 -0.55 -23.09
N ALA A 12 -5.97 -0.11 -22.05
CA ALA A 12 -7.24 -0.71 -21.62
C ALA A 12 -8.33 -0.56 -22.68
N ARG A 13 -8.44 0.62 -23.32
CA ARG A 13 -9.39 0.87 -24.41
C ARG A 13 -9.09 0.07 -25.68
N GLU A 14 -7.81 -0.19 -25.94
CA GLU A 14 -7.35 -1.00 -27.07
C GLU A 14 -7.43 -2.51 -26.79
N HIS A 15 -7.94 -2.92 -25.61
CA HIS A 15 -7.97 -4.32 -25.18
C HIS A 15 -6.60 -5.00 -25.25
N ALA A 16 -5.53 -4.25 -24.96
CA ALA A 16 -4.17 -4.73 -25.13
C ALA A 16 -3.86 -5.90 -24.17
N THR A 17 -3.09 -6.86 -24.67
CA THR A 17 -2.54 -7.99 -23.89
C THR A 17 -1.01 -7.97 -23.98
N GLY A 18 -0.35 -7.91 -22.82
CA GLY A 18 1.10 -7.81 -22.73
C GLY A 18 1.57 -7.01 -21.52
N SER A 19 2.83 -6.59 -21.51
CA SER A 19 3.39 -5.80 -20.41
C SER A 19 3.74 -4.38 -20.84
N LEU A 20 3.53 -3.41 -19.94
CA LEU A 20 4.02 -2.04 -20.05
C LEU A 20 5.10 -1.82 -18.99
N ASN A 21 6.36 -1.67 -19.42
CA ASN A 21 7.46 -1.31 -18.54
C ASN A 21 7.62 0.22 -18.47
N VAL A 22 7.62 0.78 -17.26
CA VAL A 22 7.75 2.22 -16.98
C VAL A 22 8.92 2.43 -16.00
N PRO A 23 10.19 2.32 -16.44
CA PRO A 23 11.33 2.46 -15.54
C PRO A 23 11.57 3.92 -15.14
N PRO A 24 11.79 4.25 -13.85
CA PRO A 24 11.99 3.33 -12.73
C PRO A 24 10.72 3.01 -11.91
N ALA A 25 9.56 3.55 -12.30
CA ALA A 25 8.33 3.47 -11.51
C ALA A 25 7.80 2.03 -11.32
N GLY A 26 7.90 1.18 -12.35
CA GLY A 26 7.44 -0.20 -12.27
C GLY A 26 6.97 -0.78 -13.59
N LYS A 27 6.22 -1.88 -13.51
CA LYS A 27 5.73 -2.64 -14.67
C LYS A 27 4.27 -3.03 -14.47
N ALA A 28 3.48 -2.91 -15.52
CA ALA A 28 2.08 -3.34 -15.54
C ALA A 28 1.89 -4.47 -16.54
N TYR A 29 1.05 -5.43 -16.22
CA TYR A 29 0.68 -6.52 -17.12
C TYR A 29 -0.82 -6.45 -17.38
N LEU A 30 -1.18 -6.53 -18.66
CA LEU A 30 -2.55 -6.45 -19.13
C LEU A 30 -2.97 -7.74 -19.83
N ARG A 31 -4.24 -8.11 -19.65
CA ARG A 31 -4.92 -9.18 -20.38
C ARG A 31 -6.26 -8.62 -20.85
N GLU A 32 -6.43 -8.49 -22.17
CA GLU A 32 -7.63 -7.96 -22.81
C GLU A 32 -8.06 -6.57 -22.26
N GLY A 33 -7.06 -5.74 -21.94
CA GLY A 33 -7.26 -4.40 -21.37
C GLY A 33 -7.51 -4.37 -19.86
N ARG A 34 -7.62 -5.51 -19.17
CA ARG A 34 -7.65 -5.58 -17.70
C ARG A 34 -6.26 -5.74 -17.12
N ILE A 35 -6.05 -5.24 -15.91
CA ILE A 35 -4.78 -5.36 -15.20
C ILE A 35 -4.69 -6.77 -14.60
N ALA A 36 -3.75 -7.58 -15.08
CA ALA A 36 -3.49 -8.92 -14.54
C ALA A 36 -2.48 -8.89 -13.39
N HIS A 37 -1.51 -7.97 -13.45
CA HIS A 37 -0.51 -7.79 -12.39
C HIS A 37 0.15 -6.42 -12.47
N LEU A 38 0.71 -5.95 -11.36
CA LEU A 38 1.50 -4.72 -11.26
C LEU A 38 2.70 -4.98 -10.36
N GLU A 39 3.85 -4.43 -10.75
CA GLU A 39 5.09 -4.46 -9.99
C GLU A 39 5.55 -3.02 -9.77
N CYS A 40 5.99 -2.71 -8.55
CA CYS A 40 6.61 -1.43 -8.20
C CYS A 40 7.82 -1.69 -7.30
N PRO A 41 8.98 -1.06 -7.53
CA PRO A 41 10.15 -1.22 -6.66
C PRO A 41 9.93 -0.73 -5.22
N ARG A 42 8.87 0.03 -4.96
CA ARG A 42 8.51 0.54 -3.63
C ARG A 42 7.63 -0.41 -2.83
N THR A 43 7.33 -1.60 -3.36
CA THR A 43 6.40 -2.55 -2.76
C THR A 43 7.05 -3.92 -2.68
N PRO A 44 6.82 -4.69 -1.60
CA PRO A 44 7.30 -6.06 -1.52
C PRO A 44 6.76 -6.91 -2.68
N SER A 45 7.58 -7.85 -3.16
CA SER A 45 7.13 -8.84 -4.15
C SER A 45 6.13 -9.83 -3.53
N VAL A 46 5.35 -10.52 -4.37
CA VAL A 46 4.45 -11.60 -3.92
C VAL A 46 5.23 -12.67 -3.15
N GLU A 47 6.41 -13.05 -3.64
CA GLU A 47 7.29 -14.00 -2.95
C GLU A 47 7.69 -13.49 -1.56
N ARG A 48 8.01 -12.19 -1.45
CA ARG A 48 8.37 -11.59 -0.17
C ARG A 48 7.21 -11.63 0.82
N LEU A 49 6.01 -11.26 0.38
CA LEU A 49 4.79 -11.30 1.20
C LEU A 49 4.47 -12.72 1.70
N LEU A 50 4.69 -13.73 0.86
CA LEU A 50 4.43 -15.12 1.21
C LEU A 50 5.48 -15.66 2.21
N THR A 51 6.75 -15.35 2.00
CA THR A 51 7.87 -15.99 2.72
C THR A 51 8.25 -15.32 4.04
N ALA A 52 7.91 -14.05 4.24
CA ALA A 52 8.41 -13.27 5.38
C ALA A 52 7.99 -13.82 6.76
N HIS A 53 6.87 -14.53 6.85
CA HIS A 53 6.39 -15.12 8.10
C HIS A 53 6.85 -16.58 8.32
N GLY A 54 7.88 -17.02 7.58
CA GLY A 54 8.63 -18.24 7.90
C GLY A 54 7.86 -19.55 7.80
N ARG A 55 6.75 -19.58 7.04
CA ARG A 55 6.01 -20.83 6.81
C ARG A 55 6.79 -21.72 5.87
N ALA A 56 7.39 -22.77 6.42
CA ALA A 56 7.97 -23.86 5.67
C ALA A 56 6.83 -24.78 5.17
N GLY A 57 6.35 -24.54 3.94
CA GLY A 57 5.29 -25.32 3.31
C GLY A 57 4.86 -24.72 1.97
N GLY A 58 4.08 -25.47 1.19
CA GLY A 58 3.42 -24.92 0.00
C GLY A 58 2.26 -23.99 0.41
N TYR A 59 2.04 -22.93 -0.36
CA TYR A 59 0.91 -22.03 -0.16
C TYR A 59 -0.33 -22.57 -0.88
N SER A 60 -1.49 -22.46 -0.24
CA SER A 60 -2.76 -22.72 -0.90
C SER A 60 -2.98 -21.71 -2.03
N ARG A 61 -3.86 -22.06 -2.97
CA ARG A 61 -4.25 -21.16 -4.06
C ARG A 61 -4.86 -19.86 -3.53
N ALA A 62 -5.68 -19.94 -2.49
CA ALA A 62 -6.32 -18.78 -1.88
C ALA A 62 -5.30 -17.82 -1.23
N GLU A 63 -4.27 -18.36 -0.56
CA GLU A 63 -3.19 -17.56 0.01
C GLU A 63 -2.39 -16.84 -1.08
N LEU A 64 -2.06 -17.54 -2.17
CA LEU A 64 -1.38 -16.93 -3.32
C LEU A 64 -2.23 -15.82 -3.95
N GLU A 65 -3.51 -16.07 -4.20
CA GLU A 65 -4.44 -15.09 -4.78
C GLU A 65 -4.59 -13.87 -3.87
N PHE A 66 -4.66 -14.06 -2.55
CA PHE A 66 -4.68 -12.96 -1.57
C PHE A 66 -3.40 -12.11 -1.62
N CYS A 67 -2.22 -12.74 -1.62
CA CYS A 67 -0.95 -12.02 -1.70
C CYS A 67 -0.78 -11.29 -3.04
N VAL A 68 -1.22 -11.88 -4.15
CA VAL A 68 -1.19 -11.25 -5.47
C VAL A 68 -2.12 -10.04 -5.50
N ALA A 69 -3.35 -10.14 -4.99
CA ALA A 69 -4.26 -9.01 -4.90
C ALA A 69 -3.67 -7.87 -4.05
N GLY A 70 -3.09 -8.20 -2.90
CA GLY A 70 -2.39 -7.23 -2.04
C GLY A 70 -1.24 -6.52 -2.75
N ALA A 71 -0.37 -7.28 -3.43
CA ALA A 71 0.76 -6.75 -4.18
C ALA A 71 0.32 -5.84 -5.33
N VAL A 72 -0.73 -6.22 -6.09
CA VAL A 72 -1.28 -5.38 -7.17
C VAL A 72 -1.84 -4.07 -6.62
N LEU A 73 -2.58 -4.12 -5.52
CA LEU A 73 -3.15 -2.93 -4.90
C LEU A 73 -2.08 -1.96 -4.38
N ASP A 74 -1.02 -2.48 -3.78
CA ASP A 74 0.10 -1.66 -3.33
C ASP A 74 0.89 -1.11 -4.51
N ALA A 75 1.21 -1.93 -5.50
CA ALA A 75 1.90 -1.47 -6.71
C ALA A 75 1.08 -0.40 -7.44
N ALA A 76 -0.24 -0.56 -7.56
CA ALA A 76 -1.13 0.46 -8.12
C ALA A 76 -1.05 1.79 -7.37
N TYR A 77 -0.99 1.75 -6.03
CA TYR A 77 -0.95 2.95 -5.19
C TYR A 77 0.26 3.85 -5.51
N PHE A 78 1.43 3.25 -5.75
CA PHE A 78 2.67 3.97 -6.09
C PHE A 78 2.84 4.20 -7.59
N LEU A 79 2.44 3.24 -8.44
CA LEU A 79 2.69 3.28 -9.88
C LEU A 79 1.72 4.18 -10.64
N LEU A 80 0.42 4.16 -10.33
CA LEU A 80 -0.58 4.94 -11.07
C LEU A 80 -0.36 6.47 -11.03
N PRO A 81 -0.01 7.08 -9.88
CA PRO A 81 0.27 8.52 -9.84
C PRO A 81 1.66 8.86 -10.39
N ALA A 82 2.51 7.87 -10.68
CA ALA A 82 3.85 8.13 -11.18
C ALA A 82 3.78 8.90 -12.50
N GLU A 83 4.58 9.95 -12.57
CA GLU A 83 4.76 10.73 -13.78
C GLU A 83 5.62 9.95 -14.76
N LEU A 84 5.39 10.16 -16.06
CA LEU A 84 6.20 9.47 -17.04
C LEU A 84 7.65 9.94 -16.96
N PRO A 85 8.60 8.99 -16.81
CA PRO A 85 10.01 9.31 -16.71
C PRO A 85 10.55 9.79 -18.06
N ALA A 86 11.76 10.36 -18.06
CA ALA A 86 12.45 10.74 -19.29
C ALA A 86 12.71 9.51 -20.20
N ALA A 87 12.91 8.33 -19.60
CA ALA A 87 12.97 7.07 -20.32
C ALA A 87 11.59 6.68 -20.86
N ARG A 88 11.49 6.43 -22.17
CA ARG A 88 10.22 6.06 -22.79
C ARG A 88 9.69 4.73 -22.24
N PRO A 89 8.42 4.68 -21.81
CA PRO A 89 7.73 3.43 -21.52
C PRO A 89 7.76 2.48 -22.71
N LYS A 90 7.88 1.18 -22.45
CA LYS A 90 7.95 0.14 -23.49
C LYS A 90 6.85 -0.87 -23.29
N PHE A 91 5.97 -0.98 -24.28
CA PHE A 91 4.97 -2.04 -24.33
C PHE A 91 5.55 -3.28 -25.03
N ARG A 92 5.29 -4.46 -24.47
CA ARG A 92 5.69 -5.78 -24.99
C ARG A 92 4.44 -6.65 -25.12
N PRO A 93 3.91 -6.83 -26.34
CA PRO A 93 2.73 -7.65 -26.59
C PRO A 93 2.94 -9.10 -26.11
N GLY A 94 1.91 -9.71 -25.52
CA GLY A 94 1.89 -11.12 -25.12
C GLY A 94 2.76 -11.49 -23.92
N GLU A 95 3.50 -10.56 -23.32
CA GLU A 95 4.27 -10.83 -22.10
C GLU A 95 3.35 -10.97 -20.87
N CYS A 96 3.41 -12.12 -20.20
CA CYS A 96 2.61 -12.44 -19.01
C CYS A 96 3.40 -12.26 -17.70
N PRO A 97 2.72 -11.92 -16.59
CA PRO A 97 3.35 -11.81 -15.29
C PRO A 97 3.74 -13.17 -14.72
N ARG A 98 4.66 -13.16 -13.76
CA ARG A 98 4.93 -14.30 -12.89
C ARG A 98 4.73 -13.83 -11.44
N PRO A 99 3.86 -14.46 -10.64
CA PRO A 99 2.99 -15.60 -10.97
C PRO A 99 1.84 -15.22 -11.91
N ASP A 100 1.49 -16.14 -12.83
CA ASP A 100 0.34 -15.96 -13.72
C ASP A 100 -0.94 -16.43 -13.02
N THR A 101 -1.64 -15.50 -12.37
CA THR A 101 -2.93 -15.78 -11.74
C THR A 101 -4.10 -15.49 -12.69
N ARG A 102 -5.29 -15.97 -12.33
CA ARG A 102 -6.54 -15.62 -13.03
C ARG A 102 -7.18 -14.33 -12.51
N LEU A 103 -6.51 -13.61 -11.61
CA LEU A 103 -7.00 -12.35 -11.09
C LEU A 103 -6.82 -11.26 -12.15
N GLU A 104 -7.90 -10.53 -12.40
CA GLU A 104 -7.92 -9.39 -13.31
C GLU A 104 -8.65 -8.24 -12.63
N PHE A 105 -8.10 -7.04 -12.79
CA PHE A 105 -8.62 -5.82 -12.16
C PHE A 105 -8.97 -4.80 -13.23
N GLU A 106 -10.12 -4.16 -13.07
CA GLU A 106 -10.45 -2.99 -13.88
C GLU A 106 -9.59 -1.80 -13.45
N LEU A 107 -9.00 -1.10 -14.42
CA LEU A 107 -8.15 0.07 -14.14
C LEU A 107 -8.92 1.15 -13.37
N ALA A 108 -10.18 1.42 -13.73
CA ALA A 108 -11.01 2.42 -13.07
C ALA A 108 -11.25 2.07 -11.59
N TRP A 109 -11.47 0.79 -11.29
CA TRP A 109 -11.61 0.31 -9.92
C TRP A 109 -10.32 0.52 -9.11
N LEU A 110 -9.15 0.18 -9.68
CA LEU A 110 -7.85 0.40 -9.03
C LEU A 110 -7.60 1.89 -8.73
N VAL A 111 -7.98 2.78 -9.67
CA VAL A 111 -7.88 4.23 -9.47
C VAL A 111 -8.77 4.69 -8.30
N GLY A 112 -10.02 4.22 -8.24
CA GLY A 112 -10.94 4.51 -7.14
C GLY A 112 -10.43 4.01 -5.80
N GLU A 113 -9.89 2.79 -5.76
CA GLU A 113 -9.31 2.21 -4.56
C GLU A 113 -8.06 2.97 -4.09
N CYS A 114 -7.19 3.39 -5.01
CA CYS A 114 -6.06 4.26 -4.68
C CYS A 114 -6.51 5.60 -4.09
N ALA A 115 -7.57 6.21 -4.65
CA ALA A 115 -8.14 7.45 -4.11
C ALA A 115 -8.70 7.25 -2.70
N ARG A 116 -9.43 6.16 -2.46
CA ARG A 116 -9.95 5.78 -1.13
C ARG A 116 -8.83 5.61 -0.10
N ARG A 117 -7.77 4.90 -0.48
CA ARG A 117 -6.56 4.69 0.36
C ARG A 117 -5.88 6.01 0.73
N ARG A 118 -5.70 6.93 -0.23
CA ARG A 118 -5.12 8.26 0.04
C ARG A 118 -6.00 9.09 0.96
N ALA A 119 -7.32 9.07 0.76
CA ALA A 119 -8.27 9.77 1.62
C ALA A 119 -8.18 9.25 3.07
N GLN A 120 -8.10 7.93 3.25
CA GLN A 120 -7.94 7.32 4.57
C GLN A 120 -6.63 7.74 5.25
N LEU A 121 -5.51 7.76 4.53
CA LEU A 121 -4.22 8.22 5.06
C LEU A 121 -4.26 9.71 5.43
N ALA A 122 -4.89 10.55 4.61
CA ALA A 122 -5.04 11.99 4.85
C ALA A 122 -5.91 12.32 6.06
N GLN A 123 -6.89 11.47 6.39
CA GLN A 123 -7.71 11.60 7.60
C GLN A 123 -6.90 11.38 8.89
N ILE A 124 -5.87 10.53 8.85
CA ILE A 124 -5.01 10.23 10.00
C ILE A 124 -3.90 11.26 10.14
N TRP A 125 -3.23 11.58 9.03
CA TRP A 125 -2.18 12.59 8.96
C TRP A 125 -2.23 13.27 7.60
N SER A 126 -2.39 14.60 7.59
CA SER A 126 -2.74 15.34 6.38
C SER A 126 -1.61 15.47 5.35
N SER A 127 -0.35 15.34 5.76
CA SER A 127 0.82 15.45 4.87
C SER A 127 1.27 14.08 4.37
N ALA A 128 1.81 14.00 3.15
CA ALA A 128 2.40 12.78 2.61
C ALA A 128 3.91 12.64 2.91
N GLU A 129 4.52 13.62 3.58
CA GLU A 129 5.96 13.64 3.86
C GLU A 129 6.48 12.37 4.54
N LEU A 130 5.66 11.75 5.41
CA LEU A 130 6.04 10.58 6.18
C LEU A 130 6.23 9.34 5.31
N ASP A 131 5.64 9.33 4.11
CA ASP A 131 5.62 8.18 3.22
C ASP A 131 6.99 7.95 2.55
N ASP A 132 7.85 8.96 2.53
CA ASP A 132 9.13 8.98 1.80
C ASP A 132 10.36 9.26 2.68
N VAL A 133 10.17 9.58 3.97
CA VAL A 133 11.27 9.90 4.90
C VAL A 133 11.58 8.72 5.83
N PRO A 134 12.83 8.62 6.33
CA PRO A 134 13.19 7.59 7.30
C PRO A 134 12.31 7.60 8.55
N VAL A 135 11.82 6.42 8.96
CA VAL A 135 11.00 6.27 10.16
C VAL A 135 11.88 6.37 11.39
N THR A 136 11.66 7.41 12.21
CA THR A 136 12.45 7.69 13.41
C THR A 136 11.57 7.67 14.64
N PRO A 137 11.69 6.67 15.54
CA PRO A 137 10.94 6.65 16.80
C PRO A 137 11.27 7.85 17.69
N ALA A 138 10.25 8.36 18.37
CA ALA A 138 10.42 9.38 19.39
C ALA A 138 11.19 8.82 20.58
N ALA A 139 12.26 9.52 21.01
CA ALA A 139 13.08 9.07 22.13
C ALA A 139 12.36 9.14 23.49
N ARG A 140 11.31 9.96 23.59
CA ARG A 140 10.50 10.13 24.81
C ARG A 140 9.04 10.33 24.42
N LEU A 141 8.16 9.67 25.15
CA LEU A 141 6.72 9.90 25.05
C LEU A 141 6.33 11.10 25.92
N PRO A 142 5.51 12.03 25.43
CA PRO A 142 5.03 13.18 26.21
C PRO A 142 4.06 12.80 27.35
N GLY A 143 4.50 12.00 28.33
CA GLY A 143 3.75 11.70 29.56
C GLY A 143 2.44 10.93 29.38
N HIS A 144 2.04 10.58 28.16
CA HIS A 144 0.82 9.83 27.85
C HIS A 144 1.12 8.39 27.42
N ARG A 145 0.14 7.50 27.64
CA ARG A 145 0.21 6.10 27.21
C ARG A 145 -0.34 5.98 25.80
N ALA A 146 0.28 5.12 24.99
CA ALA A 146 -0.22 4.75 23.66
C ALA A 146 -0.34 3.23 23.57
N THR A 147 -1.41 2.75 22.96
CA THR A 147 -1.58 1.35 22.57
C THR A 147 -1.09 1.19 21.13
N VAL A 148 -0.28 0.17 20.89
CA VAL A 148 0.23 -0.15 19.55
C VAL A 148 -0.23 -1.54 19.14
N SER A 149 -0.59 -1.69 17.89
CA SER A 149 -0.81 -2.99 17.24
C SER A 149 0.50 -3.76 17.07
N ALA A 150 0.40 -5.06 16.73
CA ALA A 150 1.58 -5.88 16.45
C ALA A 150 2.46 -5.29 15.35
N LEU A 151 1.86 -4.85 14.23
CA LEU A 151 2.60 -4.24 13.13
C LEU A 151 3.27 -2.92 13.53
N GLU A 152 2.58 -2.06 14.27
CA GLU A 152 3.15 -0.81 14.78
C GLU A 152 4.33 -1.07 15.72
N TRP A 153 4.24 -2.11 16.55
CA TRP A 153 5.33 -2.56 17.41
C TRP A 153 6.52 -3.11 16.61
N GLU A 154 6.27 -3.96 15.61
CA GLU A 154 7.31 -4.48 14.71
C GLU A 154 8.04 -3.35 13.98
N ILE A 155 7.32 -2.33 13.50
CA ILE A 155 7.90 -1.14 12.87
C ILE A 155 8.82 -0.40 13.84
N LEU A 156 8.36 -0.15 15.07
CA LEU A 156 9.17 0.54 16.08
C LEU A 156 10.47 -0.23 16.40
N LEU A 157 10.39 -1.55 16.53
CA LEU A 157 11.57 -2.40 16.79
C LEU A 157 12.53 -2.49 15.59
N SER A 158 12.00 -2.46 14.36
CA SER A 158 12.78 -2.65 13.13
C SER A 158 13.30 -1.35 12.53
N SER A 159 12.85 -0.21 13.05
CA SER A 159 13.28 1.12 12.59
C SER A 159 14.70 1.45 13.03
N ASP A 160 15.56 1.67 12.05
CA ASP A 160 16.99 2.02 12.21
C ASP A 160 17.25 3.51 11.99
N ARG A 161 16.19 4.33 11.86
CA ARG A 161 16.22 5.77 11.51
C ARG A 161 16.77 6.07 10.12
N VAL A 162 16.96 5.05 9.28
CA VAL A 162 17.42 5.16 7.90
C VAL A 162 16.35 4.66 6.94
N ALA A 163 15.66 3.57 7.29
CA ALA A 163 14.65 2.95 6.46
C ALA A 163 13.38 3.82 6.33
N THR A 164 13.00 4.09 5.09
CA THR A 164 11.70 4.63 4.69
C THR A 164 10.59 3.60 4.92
N PRO A 165 9.31 4.01 4.94
CA PRO A 165 8.20 3.05 5.06
C PRO A 165 8.20 1.97 3.98
N ALA A 166 8.60 2.30 2.75
CA ALA A 166 8.68 1.33 1.66
C ALA A 166 9.75 0.25 1.92
N GLU A 167 10.92 0.66 2.42
CA GLU A 167 12.00 -0.26 2.77
C GLU A 167 11.66 -1.11 4.00
N LEU A 168 10.94 -0.54 4.96
CA LEU A 168 10.41 -1.30 6.10
C LEU A 168 9.37 -2.32 5.67
N ALA A 169 8.47 -1.98 4.74
CA ALA A 169 7.50 -2.90 4.18
C ALA A 169 8.18 -4.13 3.55
N ASP A 170 9.21 -3.91 2.73
CA ASP A 170 9.97 -5.00 2.13
C ASP A 170 10.72 -5.83 3.18
N ARG A 171 11.41 -5.17 4.11
CA ARG A 171 12.14 -5.83 5.20
C ARG A 171 11.22 -6.69 6.08
N LEU A 172 10.05 -6.18 6.43
CA LEU A 172 9.06 -6.89 7.27
C LEU A 172 8.23 -7.90 6.47
N GLY A 173 8.23 -7.80 5.13
CA GLY A 173 7.33 -8.54 4.24
C GLY A 173 5.85 -8.21 4.50
N GLN A 174 5.59 -6.96 4.84
CA GLN A 174 4.25 -6.43 5.11
C GLN A 174 3.77 -5.62 3.91
N PRO A 175 2.48 -5.61 3.58
CA PRO A 175 1.94 -4.73 2.55
C PRO A 175 2.34 -3.27 2.81
N ALA A 176 2.87 -2.61 1.79
CA ALA A 176 3.37 -1.25 1.87
C ALA A 176 2.28 -0.26 2.33
N TYR A 177 1.03 -0.44 1.87
CA TYR A 177 -0.07 0.40 2.35
C TYR A 177 -0.35 0.22 3.85
N SER A 178 -0.27 -1.02 4.36
CA SER A 178 -0.45 -1.29 5.80
C SER A 178 0.65 -0.63 6.63
N VAL A 179 1.89 -0.64 6.14
CA VAL A 179 3.01 0.06 6.78
C VAL A 179 2.82 1.57 6.76
N LEU A 180 2.41 2.17 5.63
CA LEU A 180 2.09 3.60 5.57
C LEU A 180 1.00 3.99 6.58
N LEU A 181 -0.05 3.18 6.68
CA LEU A 181 -1.14 3.40 7.62
C LEU A 181 -0.65 3.35 9.07
N ALA A 182 0.17 2.36 9.42
CA ALA A 182 0.78 2.21 10.74
C ALA A 182 1.73 3.37 11.07
N VAL A 183 2.58 3.79 10.13
CA VAL A 183 3.50 4.93 10.29
C VAL A 183 2.72 6.22 10.56
N ARG A 184 1.66 6.51 9.80
CA ARG A 184 0.83 7.71 10.03
C ARG A 184 0.09 7.66 11.37
N ARG A 185 -0.35 6.48 11.83
CA ARG A 185 -0.93 6.29 13.16
C ARG A 185 0.09 6.50 14.28
N LEU A 186 1.29 5.94 14.16
CA LEU A 186 2.39 6.15 15.08
C LEU A 186 2.76 7.64 15.18
N ALA A 187 2.83 8.35 14.06
CA ALA A 187 3.07 9.79 14.03
C ALA A 187 1.95 10.59 14.71
N ALA A 188 0.69 10.28 14.41
CA ALA A 188 -0.47 10.92 15.05
C ALA A 188 -0.51 10.67 16.58
N ALA A 189 -0.02 9.52 17.04
CA ALA A 189 0.13 9.19 18.46
C ALA A 189 1.39 9.82 19.12
N GLY A 190 2.21 10.56 18.37
CA GLY A 190 3.45 11.16 18.86
C GLY A 190 4.57 10.15 19.12
N LEU A 191 4.50 8.97 18.52
CA LEU A 191 5.48 7.88 18.66
C LEU A 191 6.63 7.98 17.66
N LEU A 192 6.51 8.83 16.64
CA LEU A 192 7.56 9.14 15.68
C LEU A 192 7.99 10.61 15.80
N VAL A 193 9.24 10.89 15.44
CA VAL A 193 9.72 12.26 15.22
C VAL A 193 9.07 12.79 13.95
N ALA A 194 8.11 13.71 14.09
CA ALA A 194 7.52 14.38 12.96
C ALA A 194 8.61 15.21 12.24
N PRO A 195 8.68 15.17 10.90
CA PRO A 195 9.48 16.11 10.13
C PRO A 195 9.14 17.54 10.54
N LEU A 196 10.15 18.41 10.61
CA LEU A 196 9.96 19.82 10.95
C LEU A 196 9.07 20.48 9.90
N MET A 197 7.77 20.53 10.18
CA MET A 197 6.85 21.41 9.46
C MET A 197 7.36 22.85 9.59
N PRO A 198 7.40 23.65 8.50
CA PRO A 198 7.30 25.09 8.68
C PRO A 198 5.95 25.35 9.36
N ARG A 199 6.00 25.64 10.66
CA ARG A 199 4.82 25.94 11.47
C ARG A 199 4.02 27.05 10.78
N ARG A 200 2.88 26.71 10.19
CA ARG A 200 1.85 27.70 9.91
C ARG A 200 1.38 28.22 11.27
N ARG A 201 1.87 29.40 11.67
CA ARG A 201 1.37 30.10 12.86
C ARG A 201 -0.11 30.39 12.61
N GLY A 202 -0.99 29.76 13.41
CA GLY A 202 -2.41 30.12 13.49
C GLY A 202 -3.35 28.91 13.49
N ARG A 203 -3.54 28.27 14.63
CA ARG A 203 -4.63 28.51 15.60
C ARG A 203 -4.41 27.52 16.75
N ALA A 204 -4.68 27.96 17.97
CA ALA A 204 -4.51 27.17 19.17
C ALA A 204 -5.15 25.77 19.03
N LEU A 205 -4.49 24.77 19.61
CA LEU A 205 -5.00 23.42 19.77
C LEU A 205 -6.28 23.48 20.61
N ASP A 206 -7.43 23.66 19.97
CA ASP A 206 -8.65 23.07 20.49
C ASP A 206 -8.40 21.55 20.52
N ARG A 207 -8.52 20.96 21.72
CA ARG A 207 -8.40 19.52 21.96
C ARG A 207 -9.07 18.77 20.82
N ALA A 208 -8.27 18.15 19.96
CA ALA A 208 -8.76 17.13 19.06
C ALA A 208 -9.24 15.98 19.94
N VAL A 209 -10.56 15.87 20.09
CA VAL A 209 -11.20 14.63 20.51
C VAL A 209 -10.68 13.55 19.55
N PRO A 210 -10.09 12.44 20.03
CA PRO A 210 -9.62 11.40 19.13
C PRO A 210 -10.80 10.97 18.26
N PRO A 211 -10.63 10.85 16.92
CA PRO A 211 -11.69 10.31 16.09
C PRO A 211 -12.05 8.94 16.63
N ALA A 212 -13.34 8.71 16.88
CA ALA A 212 -13.81 7.40 17.28
C ALA A 212 -13.27 6.38 16.28
N LEU A 213 -12.60 5.33 16.79
CA LEU A 213 -12.21 4.20 15.97
C LEU A 213 -13.43 3.76 15.15
N PRO A 214 -13.31 3.50 13.84
CA PRO A 214 -14.39 2.88 13.10
C PRO A 214 -14.67 1.55 13.79
N GLN A 215 -15.76 1.52 14.55
CA GLN A 215 -16.25 0.29 15.15
C GLN A 215 -16.65 -0.60 13.97
N SER A 216 -16.02 -1.76 13.86
CA SER A 216 -16.41 -2.75 12.85
C SER A 216 -17.91 -2.96 12.95
N ASP A 217 -18.63 -2.67 11.86
CA ASP A 217 -20.08 -2.83 11.82
C ASP A 217 -20.41 -4.29 12.18
N PRO A 218 -21.11 -4.54 13.29
CA PRO A 218 -21.39 -5.90 13.77
C PRO A 218 -22.15 -6.73 12.72
N ASN A 219 -22.81 -6.08 11.76
CA ASN A 219 -23.47 -6.76 10.65
C ASN A 219 -22.48 -7.33 9.62
N VAL A 220 -21.33 -6.69 9.42
CA VAL A 220 -20.27 -7.16 8.50
C VAL A 220 -19.53 -8.36 9.10
N LEU A 221 -19.24 -8.32 10.41
CA LEU A 221 -18.68 -9.47 11.13
C LEU A 221 -19.64 -10.67 11.16
N ALA A 222 -20.94 -10.43 11.33
CA ALA A 222 -21.96 -11.48 11.26
C ALA A 222 -22.15 -12.05 9.84
N ALA A 223 -21.89 -11.26 8.79
CA ALA A 223 -21.94 -11.71 7.41
C ALA A 223 -20.70 -12.55 7.05
N VAL A 224 -19.51 -12.12 7.47
CA VAL A 224 -18.27 -12.89 7.28
C VAL A 224 -18.31 -14.20 8.06
N LYS A 225 -18.86 -14.20 9.29
CA LYS A 225 -19.01 -15.42 10.08
C LYS A 225 -19.97 -16.43 9.40
N ARG A 226 -21.12 -15.97 8.89
CA ARG A 226 -22.04 -16.84 8.15
C ARG A 226 -21.42 -17.41 6.88
N ALA A 227 -20.68 -16.59 6.13
CA ALA A 227 -20.00 -17.04 4.91
C ALA A 227 -18.90 -18.09 5.19
N LEU A 228 -18.30 -18.07 6.38
CA LEU A 228 -17.33 -19.09 6.80
C LEU A 228 -18.01 -20.37 7.29
N GLU A 229 -19.16 -20.27 7.94
CA GLU A 229 -19.96 -21.43 8.38
C GLU A 229 -20.63 -22.17 7.20
N GLU A 230 -20.88 -21.50 6.07
CA GLU A 230 -21.42 -22.11 4.84
C GLU A 230 -20.35 -22.84 3.99
N LEU A 231 -19.07 -22.77 4.37
CA LEU A 231 -17.95 -23.41 3.69
C LEU A 231 -17.44 -24.68 4.38
N GLU A 232 -18.05 -25.09 5.50
CA GLU A 232 -17.88 -26.40 6.15
C GLU A 232 -19.02 -27.37 5.78
#